data_AF-A0A951AXT2-F1
#
_entry.id   AF-A0A951AXT2-F1
#
_cell.length_a   1.000
_cell.length_b   1.000
_cell.length_c   1.000
_cell.angle_alpha   90.00
_cell.angle_beta   90.00
_cell.angle_gamma   90.00
#
_symmetry.space_group_name_H-M   'P 1'
#
loop_
_entity.id
_entity.type
_entity.pdbx_description
1 polymer ?
#
loop_
_entity_poly.entity_id
_entity_poly.type
_entity_poly.pdbx_seq_one_letter_code
_entity_poly.pdbx_strand_id
1 'polypeptide(L)'
;MKLKPAAAMLALTIAAAAPARAQVNVCIWGTITGPDALVNGMSYGVRDYLEFLNGNGGVAGNKVTALLLDGRYKLDEELKIYRRCVDEEKAVVVNGWSTGSAKALREQVNSDGVPFMTQSFASEVLDPKKYPYIFMAGPTYEQQMEIALRDLAAKGGKKVVIMAPDNEYGRGPVSVVRQSGIIKKLGLELADTVEFRYDAQDLTAQMLRVKSRNPDMVYIQASGPQAIAILRDAAKVGLPAKLFVGNLYTISPTIPEQLGEAAEGFRAIQAYEPYGADIPAMKQIEQFAAKGKVEKKDIYYMKGWMEGIAIAAAIENAIKKNGGHPPDDIKQFRQDVRDAMEQLTALDDGGITPPLNFANHQGSTQARIAEVKEGKYVPTGDWISAGS
;
A
#
# COMPACT_ATOMS: atom_id res chain seq x y z
N MET A 1 -27.62 -28.27 78.83
CA MET A 1 -27.14 -28.12 77.44
C MET A 1 -27.49 -26.71 76.97
N LYS A 2 -26.50 -25.81 76.82
CA LYS A 2 -26.69 -24.44 76.30
C LYS A 2 -26.05 -24.38 74.92
N LEU A 3 -26.84 -24.19 73.86
CA LEU A 3 -26.37 -23.99 72.49
C LEU A 3 -26.00 -22.51 72.28
N LYS A 4 -24.76 -22.24 71.84
CA LYS A 4 -24.30 -20.92 71.40
C LYS A 4 -24.62 -20.74 69.91
N PRO A 5 -25.06 -19.55 69.43
CA PRO A 5 -25.21 -19.30 68.01
C PRO A 5 -23.83 -18.96 67.41
N ALA A 6 -23.49 -19.64 66.31
CA ALA A 6 -22.31 -19.31 65.49
C ALA A 6 -22.70 -18.23 64.48
N ALA A 7 -22.04 -17.07 64.53
CA ALA A 7 -22.19 -16.01 63.54
C ALA A 7 -21.37 -16.37 62.29
N ALA A 8 -22.04 -16.60 61.16
CA ALA A 8 -21.39 -16.75 59.87
C ALA A 8 -21.11 -15.36 59.28
N MET A 9 -19.82 -14.97 59.23
CA MET A 9 -19.36 -13.79 58.52
C MET A 9 -19.35 -14.10 57.01
N LEU A 10 -20.26 -13.48 56.26
CA LEU A 10 -20.27 -13.52 54.80
C LEU A 10 -19.20 -12.54 54.29
N ALA A 11 -18.05 -13.07 53.83
CA ALA A 11 -17.02 -12.25 53.19
C ALA A 11 -17.52 -11.81 51.81
N LEU A 12 -17.85 -10.52 51.67
CA LEU A 12 -18.13 -9.90 50.38
C LEU A 12 -16.80 -9.74 49.62
N THR A 13 -16.50 -10.66 48.71
CA THR A 13 -15.44 -10.46 47.73
C THR A 13 -15.93 -9.42 46.72
N ILE A 14 -15.48 -8.17 46.90
CA ILE A 14 -15.60 -7.14 45.87
C ILE A 14 -14.71 -7.59 44.71
N ALA A 15 -15.31 -8.19 43.68
CA ALA A 15 -14.64 -8.38 42.40
C ALA A 15 -14.36 -6.99 41.84
N ALA A 16 -13.11 -6.54 41.91
CA ALA A 16 -12.68 -5.34 41.23
C ALA A 16 -12.97 -5.52 39.73
N ALA A 17 -13.92 -4.77 39.19
CA ALA A 17 -14.12 -4.69 37.75
C ALA A 17 -12.81 -4.18 37.15
N ALA A 18 -12.12 -5.03 36.39
CA ALA A 18 -10.96 -4.59 35.63
C ALA A 18 -11.41 -3.42 34.74
N PRO A 19 -10.69 -2.29 34.71
CA PRO A 19 -11.05 -1.18 33.85
C PRO A 19 -11.19 -1.70 32.43
N ALA A 20 -12.31 -1.35 31.77
CA ALA A 20 -12.51 -1.68 30.37
C ALA A 20 -11.36 -1.04 29.58
N ARG A 21 -10.41 -1.87 29.12
CA ARG A 21 -9.26 -1.38 28.35
C ARG A 21 -9.78 -0.66 27.11
N ALA A 22 -9.24 0.54 26.83
CA ALA A 22 -9.54 1.26 25.60
C ALA A 22 -9.30 0.35 24.38
N GLN A 23 -10.22 0.39 23.42
CA GLN A 23 -10.16 -0.47 22.24
C GLN A 23 -9.09 0.05 21.27
N VAL A 24 -8.25 -0.85 20.77
CA VAL A 24 -7.24 -0.54 19.75
C VAL A 24 -7.81 -0.91 18.39
N ASN A 25 -8.55 0.03 17.78
CA ASN A 25 -9.23 -0.20 16.52
C ASN A 25 -8.40 0.32 15.34
N VAL A 26 -8.09 -0.54 14.38
CA VAL A 26 -7.45 -0.18 13.11
C VAL A 26 -8.47 -0.40 12.01
N CYS A 27 -8.78 0.66 11.26
CA CYS A 27 -9.66 0.53 10.10
C CYS A 27 -8.84 0.43 8.83
N ILE A 28 -9.20 -0.51 7.98
CA ILE A 28 -8.57 -0.78 6.69
C ILE A 28 -9.70 -0.76 5.67
N TRP A 29 -9.55 -0.03 4.58
CA TRP A 29 -10.42 -0.26 3.43
C TRP A 29 -9.63 -0.58 2.20
N GLY A 30 -10.23 -1.42 1.37
CA GLY A 30 -9.72 -1.73 0.04
C GLY A 30 -10.81 -1.82 -0.98
N THR A 31 -10.41 -2.07 -2.22
CA THR A 31 -11.33 -2.50 -3.26
C THR A 31 -11.44 -4.02 -3.18
N ILE A 32 -12.24 -4.53 -2.25
CA ILE A 32 -12.43 -5.98 -2.09
C ILE A 32 -13.23 -6.50 -3.27
N THR A 33 -14.25 -5.75 -3.66
CA THR A 33 -14.99 -5.93 -4.92
C THR A 33 -14.81 -4.69 -5.81
N GLY A 34 -14.96 -4.83 -7.13
CA GLY A 34 -14.85 -3.71 -8.07
C GLY A 34 -13.62 -3.80 -8.98
N PRO A 35 -13.31 -2.72 -9.73
CA PRO A 35 -12.35 -2.77 -10.84
C PRO A 35 -10.90 -3.03 -10.41
N ASP A 36 -10.59 -2.82 -9.13
CA ASP A 36 -9.26 -2.98 -8.54
C ASP A 36 -9.12 -4.21 -7.64
N ALA A 37 -10.08 -5.14 -7.67
CA ALA A 37 -10.11 -6.30 -6.78
C ALA A 37 -8.90 -7.26 -6.96
N LEU A 38 -8.15 -7.15 -8.05
CA LEU A 38 -6.94 -7.94 -8.25
C LEU A 38 -5.83 -7.56 -7.26
N VAL A 39 -5.76 -6.30 -6.83
CA VAL A 39 -4.66 -5.81 -5.98
C VAL A 39 -5.02 -5.81 -4.48
N ASN A 40 -6.21 -6.33 -4.10
CA ASN A 40 -6.73 -6.36 -2.73
C ASN A 40 -5.91 -7.17 -1.72
N GLY A 41 -4.88 -7.90 -2.18
CA GLY A 41 -3.92 -8.57 -1.30
C GLY A 41 -3.32 -7.65 -0.24
N MET A 42 -3.08 -6.37 -0.57
CA MET A 42 -2.53 -5.42 0.40
C MET A 42 -3.47 -5.14 1.60
N SER A 43 -4.79 -5.09 1.40
CA SER A 43 -5.70 -4.94 2.54
C SER A 43 -5.77 -6.19 3.41
N TYR A 44 -5.70 -7.38 2.78
CA TYR A 44 -5.65 -8.65 3.50
C TYR A 44 -4.34 -8.78 4.31
N GLY A 45 -3.20 -8.41 3.73
CA GLY A 45 -1.91 -8.47 4.42
C GLY A 45 -1.87 -7.63 5.71
N VAL A 46 -2.45 -6.41 5.69
CA VAL A 46 -2.53 -5.56 6.91
C VAL A 46 -3.40 -6.24 7.96
N ARG A 47 -4.60 -6.72 7.59
CA ARG A 47 -5.52 -7.41 8.50
C ARG A 47 -4.85 -8.64 9.11
N ASP A 48 -4.26 -9.48 8.27
CA ASP A 48 -3.71 -10.78 8.65
C ASP A 48 -2.52 -10.65 9.59
N TYR A 49 -1.68 -9.64 9.41
CA TYR A 49 -0.62 -9.37 10.36
C TYR A 49 -1.16 -8.98 11.75
N LEU A 50 -2.18 -8.12 11.81
CA LEU A 50 -2.79 -7.73 13.07
C LEU A 50 -3.50 -8.90 13.76
N GLU A 51 -4.15 -9.77 12.98
CA GLU A 51 -4.73 -11.02 13.48
C GLU A 51 -3.67 -12.01 13.96
N PHE A 52 -2.55 -12.13 13.23
CA PHE A 52 -1.39 -12.90 13.66
C PHE A 52 -0.87 -12.42 15.01
N LEU A 53 -0.70 -11.11 15.21
CA LEU A 53 -0.27 -10.56 16.49
C LEU A 53 -1.27 -10.87 17.61
N ASN A 54 -2.57 -10.75 17.37
CA ASN A 54 -3.60 -11.11 18.35
C ASN A 54 -3.49 -12.57 18.80
N GLY A 55 -3.18 -13.49 17.87
CA GLY A 55 -2.92 -14.90 18.18
C GLY A 55 -1.63 -15.16 18.96
N ASN A 56 -0.76 -14.16 19.09
CA ASN A 56 0.55 -14.23 19.74
C ASN A 56 0.70 -13.21 20.90
N GLY A 57 -0.41 -12.82 21.53
CA GLY A 57 -0.40 -11.93 22.71
C GLY A 57 -0.80 -10.48 22.46
N GLY A 58 -1.10 -10.13 21.20
CA GLY A 58 -1.53 -8.79 20.80
C GLY A 58 -0.40 -7.77 20.79
N VAL A 59 -0.76 -6.49 20.64
CA VAL A 59 0.18 -5.36 20.64
C VAL A 59 0.34 -4.84 22.07
N ALA A 60 1.53 -5.03 22.65
CA ALA A 60 1.80 -4.74 24.05
C ALA A 60 0.75 -5.33 25.02
N GLY A 61 0.27 -6.55 24.75
CA GLY A 61 -0.74 -7.23 25.57
C GLY A 61 -2.19 -6.79 25.32
N ASN A 62 -2.44 -5.97 24.30
CA ASN A 62 -3.76 -5.51 23.90
C ASN A 62 -4.17 -6.12 22.56
N LYS A 63 -5.42 -6.58 22.48
CA LYS A 63 -5.99 -7.08 21.23
C LYS A 63 -6.30 -5.89 20.31
N VAL A 64 -5.88 -6.00 19.05
CA VAL A 64 -6.20 -5.03 17.99
C VAL A 64 -7.42 -5.51 17.22
N THR A 65 -8.40 -4.63 17.00
CA THR A 65 -9.52 -4.91 16.10
C THR A 65 -9.16 -4.40 14.71
N ALA A 66 -8.91 -5.30 13.75
CA ALA A 66 -8.67 -4.95 12.36
C ALA A 66 -9.99 -4.97 11.57
N LEU A 67 -10.58 -3.80 11.32
CA LEU A 67 -11.84 -3.69 10.57
C LEU A 67 -11.55 -3.51 9.08
N LEU A 68 -11.77 -4.56 8.30
CA LEU A 68 -11.65 -4.51 6.84
C LEU A 68 -12.97 -4.13 6.16
N LEU A 69 -12.96 -3.05 5.38
CA LEU A 69 -14.11 -2.47 4.69
C LEU A 69 -13.91 -2.46 3.16
N ASP A 70 -15.00 -2.57 2.42
CA ASP A 70 -15.00 -2.59 0.96
C ASP A 70 -15.40 -1.22 0.39
N GLY A 71 -14.40 -0.42 -0.02
CA GLY A 71 -14.59 0.89 -0.63
C GLY A 71 -14.92 0.84 -2.13
N ARG A 72 -14.78 -0.33 -2.76
CA ARG A 72 -15.16 -0.59 -4.16
C ARG A 72 -14.56 0.34 -5.22
N TYR A 73 -13.49 1.05 -4.88
CA TYR A 73 -12.91 2.12 -5.69
C TYR A 73 -13.90 3.25 -6.02
N LYS A 74 -14.85 3.52 -5.10
CA LYS A 74 -15.86 4.58 -5.23
C LYS A 74 -15.60 5.67 -4.21
N LEU A 75 -15.27 6.87 -4.70
CA LEU A 75 -14.87 7.98 -3.83
C LEU A 75 -15.93 8.30 -2.76
N ASP A 76 -17.21 8.39 -3.13
CA ASP A 76 -18.28 8.69 -2.19
C ASP A 76 -18.41 7.65 -1.07
N GLU A 77 -18.17 6.38 -1.39
CA GLU A 77 -18.20 5.29 -0.41
C GLU A 77 -16.96 5.30 0.49
N GLU A 78 -15.77 5.54 -0.08
CA GLU A 78 -14.53 5.67 0.70
C GLU A 78 -14.57 6.86 1.68
N LEU A 79 -15.19 7.97 1.29
CA LEU A 79 -15.40 9.12 2.19
C LEU A 79 -16.35 8.78 3.35
N LYS A 80 -17.42 8.02 3.11
CA LYS A 80 -18.32 7.55 4.18
C LYS A 80 -17.62 6.56 5.10
N ILE A 81 -16.87 5.62 4.53
CA ILE A 81 -16.04 4.68 5.29
C ILE A 81 -15.10 5.44 6.21
N TYR A 82 -14.39 6.45 5.70
CA TYR A 82 -13.52 7.28 6.52
C TYR A 82 -14.25 7.89 7.72
N ARG A 83 -15.44 8.48 7.50
CA ARG A 83 -16.25 9.03 8.62
C ARG A 83 -16.64 7.97 9.63
N ARG A 84 -17.10 6.80 9.19
CA ARG A 84 -17.38 5.68 10.09
C ARG A 84 -16.14 5.30 10.92
N CYS A 85 -14.97 5.18 10.29
CA CYS A 85 -13.72 4.86 10.97
C CYS A 85 -13.39 5.86 12.09
N VAL A 86 -13.58 7.15 11.83
CA VAL A 86 -13.23 8.22 12.77
C VAL A 86 -14.28 8.38 13.87
N ASP A 87 -15.57 8.41 13.48
CA ASP A 87 -16.69 8.83 14.32
C ASP A 87 -17.30 7.68 15.12
N GLU A 88 -17.42 6.49 14.52
CA GLU A 88 -18.05 5.33 15.14
C GLU A 88 -17.01 4.38 15.72
N GLU A 89 -16.08 3.93 14.87
CA GLU A 89 -15.10 2.88 15.23
C GLU A 89 -13.96 3.43 16.09
N LYS A 90 -13.84 4.76 16.20
CA LYS A 90 -12.78 5.44 16.95
C LYS A 90 -11.40 4.90 16.59
N ALA A 91 -11.14 4.74 15.30
CA ALA A 91 -9.91 4.13 14.81
C ALA A 91 -8.67 4.92 15.29
N VAL A 92 -7.65 4.22 15.78
CA VAL A 92 -6.36 4.79 16.17
C VAL A 92 -5.46 5.01 14.95
N VAL A 93 -5.66 4.20 13.90
CA VAL A 93 -5.02 4.31 12.59
C VAL A 93 -6.04 3.94 11.52
N VAL A 94 -5.96 4.64 10.40
CA VAL A 94 -6.72 4.31 9.19
C VAL A 94 -5.74 3.93 8.07
N ASN A 95 -5.95 2.79 7.43
CA ASN A 95 -5.28 2.39 6.20
C ASN A 95 -6.25 2.58 5.03
N GLY A 96 -5.95 3.54 4.14
CA GLY A 96 -6.88 3.99 3.11
C GLY A 96 -6.40 3.75 1.68
N TRP A 97 -7.33 3.50 0.77
CA TRP A 97 -7.06 2.90 -0.54
C TRP A 97 -6.73 3.86 -1.69
N SER A 98 -7.74 4.55 -2.26
CA SER A 98 -7.57 5.20 -3.56
C SER A 98 -6.80 6.52 -3.49
N THR A 99 -6.11 6.87 -4.58
CA THR A 99 -5.48 8.20 -4.72
C THR A 99 -6.51 9.32 -4.65
N GLY A 100 -7.72 9.08 -5.18
CA GLY A 100 -8.82 10.04 -5.12
C GLY A 100 -9.25 10.35 -3.69
N SER A 101 -9.44 9.33 -2.85
CA SER A 101 -9.81 9.55 -1.45
C SER A 101 -8.65 10.11 -0.63
N ALA A 102 -7.41 9.66 -0.84
CA ALA A 102 -6.24 10.26 -0.19
C ALA A 102 -6.14 11.77 -0.46
N LYS A 103 -6.33 12.20 -1.72
CA LYS A 103 -6.32 13.63 -2.08
C LYS A 103 -7.52 14.40 -1.51
N ALA A 104 -8.72 13.80 -1.54
CA ALA A 104 -9.93 14.44 -1.04
C ALA A 104 -9.93 14.58 0.50
N LEU A 105 -9.36 13.60 1.20
CA LEU A 105 -9.35 13.53 2.66
C LEU A 105 -8.16 14.22 3.30
N ARG A 106 -7.11 14.60 2.56
CA ARG A 106 -5.84 15.06 3.14
C ARG A 106 -6.00 16.15 4.20
N GLU A 107 -6.77 17.20 3.95
CA GLU A 107 -6.98 18.27 4.95
C GLU A 107 -7.79 17.75 6.15
N GLN A 108 -8.79 16.90 5.90
CA GLN A 108 -9.65 16.33 6.93
C GLN A 108 -8.90 15.37 7.85
N VAL A 109 -8.05 14.51 7.31
CA VAL A 109 -7.19 13.58 8.06
C VAL A 109 -6.34 14.31 9.09
N ASN A 110 -5.80 15.47 8.70
CA ASN A 110 -5.00 16.29 9.59
C ASN A 110 -5.86 17.04 10.61
N SER A 111 -7.01 17.56 10.20
CA SER A 111 -7.95 18.21 11.12
C SER A 111 -8.50 17.24 12.18
N ASP A 112 -8.76 15.98 11.82
CA ASP A 112 -9.25 14.95 12.73
C ASP A 112 -8.12 14.34 13.58
N GLY A 113 -6.86 14.63 13.22
CA GLY A 113 -5.65 14.15 13.88
C GLY A 113 -5.54 12.63 13.84
N VAL A 114 -5.83 12.00 12.69
CA VAL A 114 -5.88 10.53 12.55
C VAL A 114 -4.71 10.04 11.71
N PRO A 115 -3.77 9.23 12.27
CA PRO A 115 -2.74 8.60 11.47
C PRO A 115 -3.35 7.84 10.29
N PHE A 116 -2.90 8.16 9.08
CA PHE A 116 -3.43 7.66 7.83
C PHE A 116 -2.32 7.03 7.00
N MET A 117 -2.26 5.70 6.98
CA MET A 117 -1.39 4.94 6.08
C MET A 117 -2.07 4.85 4.71
N THR A 118 -1.57 5.57 3.72
CA THR A 118 -2.15 5.57 2.39
C THR A 118 -1.60 4.45 1.51
N GLN A 119 -2.48 3.79 0.75
CA GLN A 119 -2.12 2.93 -0.37
C GLN A 119 -1.83 3.77 -1.63
N SER A 120 -2.11 5.07 -1.65
CA SER A 120 -1.69 5.93 -2.75
C SER A 120 -0.19 6.25 -2.63
N PHE A 121 0.50 6.31 -3.77
CA PHE A 121 1.87 6.83 -3.86
C PHE A 121 1.94 8.21 -4.50
N ALA A 122 0.86 9.00 -4.47
CA ALA A 122 0.86 10.34 -5.04
C ALA A 122 1.72 11.29 -4.18
N SER A 123 2.74 11.91 -4.77
CA SER A 123 3.59 12.88 -4.07
C SER A 123 2.81 14.08 -3.50
N GLU A 124 1.66 14.42 -4.10
CA GLU A 124 0.79 15.54 -3.70
C GLU A 124 0.19 15.43 -2.29
N VAL A 125 0.19 14.24 -1.68
CA VAL A 125 -0.26 14.03 -0.29
C VAL A 125 0.90 13.77 0.68
N LEU A 126 2.14 13.72 0.17
CA LEU A 126 3.35 13.44 0.93
C LEU A 126 4.09 14.74 1.26
N ASP A 127 3.56 15.49 2.22
CA ASP A 127 4.21 16.67 2.78
C ASP A 127 4.03 16.63 4.30
N PRO A 128 5.04 16.20 5.08
CA PRO A 128 4.92 16.10 6.53
C PRO A 128 4.60 17.42 7.23
N LYS A 129 4.94 18.57 6.63
CA LYS A 129 4.65 19.88 7.22
C LYS A 129 3.21 20.29 7.00
N LYS A 130 2.67 19.98 5.83
CA LYS A 130 1.27 20.31 5.49
C LYS A 130 0.28 19.24 5.92
N TYR A 131 0.69 17.98 5.83
CA TYR A 131 -0.10 16.80 6.10
C TYR A 131 0.58 15.85 7.11
N PRO A 132 0.81 16.29 8.36
CA PRO A 132 1.58 15.54 9.36
C PRO A 132 0.97 14.18 9.78
N TYR A 133 -0.25 13.86 9.38
CA TYR A 133 -0.88 12.58 9.72
C TYR A 133 -0.89 11.56 8.57
N ILE A 134 -0.38 11.91 7.38
CA ILE A 134 -0.35 10.99 6.22
C ILE A 134 1.02 10.33 6.12
N PHE A 135 1.01 9.00 6.01
CA PHE A 135 2.20 8.15 5.83
C PHE A 135 2.02 7.27 4.60
N MET A 136 3.14 6.97 3.92
CA MET A 136 3.18 6.21 2.67
C MET A 136 4.32 5.20 2.71
N ALA A 137 4.08 3.94 2.35
CA ALA A 137 5.05 2.86 2.55
C ALA A 137 5.82 2.47 1.27
N GLY A 138 6.45 3.43 0.58
CA GLY A 138 7.15 3.16 -0.68
C GLY A 138 7.57 4.41 -1.48
N PRO A 139 8.22 4.23 -2.64
CA PRO A 139 8.53 5.33 -3.57
C PRO A 139 7.24 5.91 -4.17
N THR A 140 7.19 7.23 -4.33
CA THR A 140 6.08 7.93 -5.01
C THR A 140 5.93 7.45 -6.46
N TYR A 141 4.75 7.61 -7.06
CA TYR A 141 4.53 7.26 -8.47
C TYR A 141 5.50 8.01 -9.39
N GLU A 142 5.82 9.26 -9.04
CA GLU A 142 6.75 10.11 -9.77
C GLU A 142 8.18 9.59 -9.69
N GLN A 143 8.63 9.20 -8.49
CA GLN A 143 9.90 8.53 -8.27
C GLN A 143 10.01 7.21 -9.06
N GLN A 144 8.93 6.42 -9.09
CA GLN A 144 8.88 5.18 -9.87
C GLN A 144 8.95 5.43 -11.39
N MET A 145 8.25 6.46 -11.87
CA MET A 145 8.29 6.86 -13.28
C MET A 145 9.67 7.38 -13.65
N GLU A 146 10.31 8.16 -12.78
CA GLU A 146 11.67 8.64 -12.97
C GLU A 146 12.68 7.50 -13.06
N ILE A 147 12.55 6.43 -12.26
CA ILE A 147 13.38 5.22 -12.39
C ILE A 147 13.26 4.64 -13.81
N ALA A 148 12.04 4.47 -14.33
CA ALA A 148 11.83 3.92 -15.68
C ALA A 148 12.39 4.85 -16.77
N LEU A 149 12.26 6.17 -16.62
CA LEU A 149 12.83 7.14 -17.55
C LEU A 149 14.37 7.12 -17.55
N ARG A 150 14.99 6.98 -16.38
CA ARG A 150 16.44 6.86 -16.25
C ARG A 150 16.95 5.56 -16.88
N ASP A 151 16.26 4.44 -16.67
CA ASP A 151 16.56 3.17 -17.33
C ASP A 151 16.48 3.30 -18.87
N LEU A 152 15.44 3.97 -19.38
CA LEU A 152 15.30 4.23 -20.81
C LEU A 152 16.48 5.03 -21.36
N ALA A 153 16.83 6.14 -20.70
CA ALA A 153 17.93 7.01 -21.13
C ALA A 153 19.29 6.28 -21.10
N ALA A 154 19.54 5.49 -20.04
CA ALA A 154 20.76 4.69 -19.89
C ALA A 154 20.91 3.64 -21.00
N LYS A 155 19.79 3.08 -21.49
CA LYS A 155 19.75 2.14 -22.62
C LYS A 155 19.76 2.84 -23.99
N GLY A 156 19.93 4.16 -24.03
CA GLY A 156 20.01 4.94 -25.25
C GLY A 156 18.66 5.28 -25.90
N GLY A 157 17.54 4.96 -25.25
CA GLY A 157 16.22 5.31 -25.72
C GLY A 157 15.98 6.83 -25.69
N LYS A 158 15.04 7.29 -26.51
CA LYS A 158 14.75 8.71 -26.72
C LYS A 158 13.29 9.04 -26.52
N LYS A 159 12.38 8.15 -26.88
CA LYS A 159 10.95 8.45 -26.99
C LYS A 159 10.12 7.64 -26.02
N VAL A 160 9.38 8.32 -25.15
CA VAL A 160 8.46 7.69 -24.20
C VAL A 160 7.01 8.07 -24.51
N VAL A 161 6.10 7.11 -24.39
CA VAL A 161 4.66 7.35 -24.25
C VAL A 161 4.26 6.99 -22.84
N ILE A 162 3.41 7.81 -22.22
CA ILE A 162 2.83 7.51 -20.91
C ILE A 162 1.36 7.11 -21.09
N MET A 163 0.96 6.01 -20.48
CA MET A 163 -0.42 5.55 -20.41
C MET A 163 -0.94 5.66 -18.99
N ALA A 164 -2.12 6.25 -18.82
CA ALA A 164 -2.72 6.44 -17.50
C ALA A 164 -4.25 6.48 -17.58
N PRO A 165 -4.97 6.05 -16.53
CA PRO A 165 -6.41 6.22 -16.50
C PRO A 165 -6.81 7.68 -16.29
N ASP A 166 -8.04 8.01 -16.67
CA ASP A 166 -8.65 9.35 -16.62
C ASP A 166 -9.12 9.80 -15.23
N ASN A 167 -8.42 9.39 -14.17
CA ASN A 167 -8.73 9.70 -12.77
C ASN A 167 -7.52 10.25 -12.01
N GLU A 168 -7.67 10.54 -10.72
CA GLU A 168 -6.61 11.11 -9.87
C GLU A 168 -5.36 10.22 -9.75
N TYR A 169 -5.51 8.90 -9.79
CA TYR A 169 -4.41 7.95 -9.76
C TYR A 169 -3.54 8.02 -11.02
N GLY A 170 -4.16 8.28 -12.18
CA GLY A 170 -3.45 8.45 -13.44
C GLY A 170 -2.94 9.88 -13.64
N ARG A 171 -3.83 10.86 -13.58
CA ARG A 171 -3.54 12.26 -13.98
C ARG A 171 -2.57 12.97 -13.04
N GLY A 172 -2.71 12.76 -11.73
CA GLY A 172 -1.87 13.43 -10.71
C GLY A 172 -0.38 13.25 -10.97
N PRO A 173 0.16 12.02 -10.87
CA PRO A 173 1.59 11.79 -11.03
C PRO A 173 2.11 12.08 -12.43
N VAL A 174 1.31 11.83 -13.48
CA VAL A 174 1.69 12.17 -14.85
C VAL A 174 1.85 13.69 -15.02
N SER A 175 0.96 14.48 -14.42
CA SER A 175 1.06 15.93 -14.43
C SER A 175 2.32 16.41 -13.71
N VAL A 176 2.62 15.86 -12.53
CA VAL A 176 3.82 16.24 -11.75
C VAL A 176 5.10 15.94 -12.55
N VAL A 177 5.23 14.75 -13.14
CA VAL A 177 6.41 14.39 -13.95
C VAL A 177 6.55 15.26 -15.19
N ARG A 178 5.44 15.60 -15.86
CA ARG A 178 5.47 16.51 -17.02
C ARG A 178 5.95 17.91 -16.64
N GLN A 179 5.58 18.39 -15.46
CA GLN A 179 5.92 19.72 -14.98
C GLN A 179 7.33 19.80 -14.36
N SER A 180 7.86 18.71 -13.81
CA SER A 180 9.19 18.67 -13.17
C SER A 180 10.36 18.90 -14.14
N GLY A 181 10.12 18.72 -15.45
CA GLY A 181 11.12 18.83 -16.51
C GLY A 181 12.08 17.63 -16.59
N ILE A 182 11.89 16.58 -15.79
CA ILE A 182 12.79 15.42 -15.73
C ILE A 182 12.97 14.73 -17.08
N ILE A 183 11.88 14.58 -17.85
CA ILE A 183 11.92 13.98 -19.19
C ILE A 183 12.92 14.72 -20.09
N LYS A 184 12.87 16.07 -20.10
CA LYS A 184 13.80 16.89 -20.88
C LYS A 184 15.23 16.83 -20.33
N LYS A 185 15.40 16.84 -19.00
CA LYS A 185 16.72 16.75 -18.35
C LYS A 185 17.45 15.44 -18.70
N LEU A 186 16.71 14.36 -18.88
CA LEU A 186 17.25 13.06 -19.30
C LEU A 186 17.45 12.96 -20.83
N GLY A 187 17.20 14.03 -21.59
CA GLY A 187 17.32 14.03 -23.04
C GLY A 187 16.26 13.17 -23.75
N LEU A 188 15.10 12.96 -23.11
CA LEU A 188 13.97 12.20 -23.63
C LEU A 188 12.89 13.12 -24.23
N GLU A 189 12.08 12.55 -25.11
CA GLU A 189 10.87 13.13 -25.71
C GLU A 189 9.64 12.40 -25.17
N LEU A 190 8.70 13.14 -24.58
CA LEU A 190 7.35 12.63 -24.34
C LEU A 190 6.54 12.73 -25.63
N ALA A 191 6.38 11.62 -26.34
CA ALA A 191 5.68 11.59 -27.63
C ALA A 191 4.17 11.73 -27.49
N ASP A 192 3.60 11.19 -26.41
CA ASP A 192 2.19 11.26 -26.12
C ASP A 192 1.88 10.91 -24.66
N THR A 193 0.72 11.38 -24.19
CA THR A 193 0.06 10.86 -22.99
C THR A 193 -1.29 10.31 -23.43
N VAL A 194 -1.43 8.98 -23.34
CA VAL A 194 -2.63 8.27 -23.79
C VAL A 194 -3.48 7.95 -22.57
N GLU A 195 -4.53 8.73 -22.38
CA GLU A 195 -5.54 8.48 -21.36
C GLU A 195 -6.54 7.41 -21.78
N PHE A 196 -7.07 6.69 -20.79
CA PHE A 196 -8.13 5.70 -20.97
C PHE A 196 -9.06 5.67 -19.75
N ARG A 197 -10.26 5.11 -19.90
CA ARG A 197 -11.16 4.92 -18.76
C ARG A 197 -10.61 3.87 -17.80
N TYR A 198 -10.73 4.09 -16.49
CA TYR A 198 -10.25 3.13 -15.49
C TYR A 198 -10.80 1.71 -15.66
N ASP A 199 -12.05 1.58 -16.11
CA ASP A 199 -12.77 0.33 -16.31
C ASP A 199 -12.71 -0.20 -17.76
N ALA A 200 -11.86 0.38 -18.62
CA ALA A 200 -11.78 0.05 -20.04
C ALA A 200 -11.48 -1.44 -20.26
N GLN A 201 -12.34 -2.09 -21.04
CA GLN A 201 -12.20 -3.50 -21.41
C GLN A 201 -11.48 -3.70 -22.75
N ASP A 202 -11.47 -2.69 -23.62
CA ASP A 202 -10.80 -2.68 -24.91
C ASP A 202 -9.99 -1.40 -25.05
N LEU A 203 -8.69 -1.55 -25.32
CA LEU A 203 -7.72 -0.48 -25.50
C LEU A 203 -7.08 -0.52 -26.89
N THR A 204 -7.65 -1.24 -27.85
CA THR A 204 -7.10 -1.40 -29.20
C THR A 204 -6.85 -0.05 -29.89
N ALA A 205 -7.79 0.90 -29.76
CA ALA A 205 -7.63 2.25 -30.33
C ALA A 205 -6.46 3.01 -29.68
N GLN A 206 -6.30 2.90 -28.36
CA GLN A 206 -5.19 3.45 -27.60
C GLN A 206 -3.87 2.81 -28.04
N MET A 207 -3.84 1.49 -28.26
CA MET A 207 -2.66 0.77 -28.74
C MET A 207 -2.27 1.16 -30.17
N LEU A 208 -3.23 1.37 -31.07
CA LEU A 208 -2.95 1.91 -32.42
C LEU A 208 -2.35 3.32 -32.34
N ARG A 209 -2.86 4.18 -31.44
CA ARG A 209 -2.28 5.50 -31.18
C ARG A 209 -0.85 5.37 -30.65
N VAL A 210 -0.61 4.54 -29.64
CA VAL A 210 0.73 4.24 -29.11
C VAL A 210 1.67 3.80 -30.24
N LYS A 211 1.25 2.84 -31.08
CA LYS A 211 2.02 2.33 -32.22
C LYS A 211 2.39 3.43 -33.20
N SER A 212 1.47 4.36 -33.50
CA SER A 212 1.72 5.48 -34.41
C SER A 212 2.78 6.47 -33.91
N ARG A 213 3.05 6.49 -32.59
CA ARG A 213 4.09 7.34 -31.99
C ARG A 213 5.48 6.75 -32.09
N ASN A 214 5.58 5.45 -32.40
CA ASN A 214 6.84 4.71 -32.46
C ASN A 214 7.75 4.96 -31.24
N PRO A 215 7.27 4.70 -30.00
CA PRO A 215 8.07 4.94 -28.81
C PRO A 215 9.14 3.87 -28.60
N ASP A 216 10.18 4.22 -27.85
CA ASP A 216 11.19 3.29 -27.32
C ASP A 216 10.74 2.66 -25.99
N MET A 217 9.79 3.31 -25.29
CA MET A 217 9.15 2.80 -24.07
C MET A 217 7.71 3.31 -23.94
N VAL A 218 6.84 2.46 -23.43
CA VAL A 218 5.52 2.84 -22.94
C VAL A 218 5.49 2.67 -21.42
N TYR A 219 5.40 3.78 -20.68
CA TYR A 219 5.22 3.73 -19.23
C TYR A 219 3.74 3.56 -18.88
N ILE A 220 3.42 2.58 -18.04
CA ILE A 220 2.05 2.29 -17.58
C ILE A 220 1.89 2.79 -16.13
N GLN A 221 1.19 3.90 -15.96
CA GLN A 221 0.63 4.33 -14.69
C GLN A 221 -0.78 3.74 -14.56
N ALA A 222 -0.89 2.47 -14.18
CA ALA A 222 -2.17 1.77 -14.03
C ALA A 222 -2.06 0.66 -12.98
N SER A 223 -3.13 -0.09 -12.67
CA SER A 223 -3.04 -1.27 -11.81
C SER A 223 -3.05 -2.55 -12.65
N GLY A 224 -2.83 -3.71 -12.01
CA GLY A 224 -2.75 -5.02 -12.65
C GLY A 224 -3.86 -5.30 -13.67
N PRO A 225 -5.16 -5.11 -13.36
CA PRO A 225 -6.26 -5.31 -14.30
C PRO A 225 -6.13 -4.51 -15.59
N GLN A 226 -5.78 -3.22 -15.53
CA GLN A 226 -5.61 -2.41 -16.74
C GLN A 226 -4.31 -2.75 -17.46
N ALA A 227 -3.24 -3.11 -16.74
CA ALA A 227 -2.01 -3.61 -17.36
C ALA A 227 -2.27 -4.89 -18.19
N ILE A 228 -3.11 -5.81 -17.70
CA ILE A 228 -3.54 -7.00 -18.46
C ILE A 228 -4.26 -6.59 -19.76
N ALA A 229 -5.22 -5.66 -19.68
CA ALA A 229 -5.94 -5.18 -20.85
C ALA A 229 -5.01 -4.48 -21.86
N ILE A 230 -4.10 -3.62 -21.38
CA ILE A 230 -3.09 -2.92 -22.19
C ILE A 230 -2.22 -3.93 -22.94
N LEU A 231 -1.58 -4.87 -22.23
CA LEU A 231 -0.63 -5.81 -22.81
C LEU A 231 -1.32 -6.78 -23.79
N ARG A 232 -2.53 -7.25 -23.46
CA ARG A 232 -3.34 -8.07 -24.36
C ARG A 232 -3.65 -7.34 -25.67
N ASP A 233 -4.11 -6.09 -25.59
CA ASP A 233 -4.49 -5.34 -26.79
C ASP A 233 -3.25 -4.82 -27.56
N ALA A 234 -2.13 -4.61 -26.86
CA ALA A 234 -0.83 -4.32 -27.46
C ALA A 234 -0.39 -5.48 -28.36
N ALA A 235 -0.50 -6.72 -27.87
CA ALA A 235 -0.18 -7.91 -28.65
C ALA A 235 -1.03 -8.03 -29.92
N LYS A 236 -2.34 -7.72 -29.85
CA LYS A 236 -3.23 -7.72 -31.03
C LYS A 236 -2.77 -6.80 -32.14
N VAL A 237 -2.15 -5.66 -31.80
CA VAL A 237 -1.65 -4.70 -32.78
C VAL A 237 -0.14 -4.85 -33.06
N GLY A 238 0.49 -5.90 -32.55
CA GLY A 238 1.91 -6.21 -32.76
C GLY A 238 2.89 -5.32 -31.99
N LEU A 239 2.50 -4.78 -30.84
CA LEU A 239 3.40 -4.14 -29.89
C LEU A 239 3.85 -5.18 -28.84
N PRO A 240 5.15 -5.51 -28.73
CA PRO A 240 5.63 -6.52 -27.80
C PRO A 240 5.67 -6.01 -26.36
N ALA A 241 5.43 -6.90 -25.38
CA ALA A 241 5.44 -6.57 -23.95
C ALA A 241 6.73 -5.91 -23.46
N LYS A 242 7.89 -6.24 -24.04
CA LYS A 242 9.18 -5.60 -23.72
C LYS A 242 9.24 -4.09 -23.91
N LEU A 243 8.31 -3.53 -24.69
CA LEU A 243 8.17 -2.08 -24.86
C LEU A 243 7.58 -1.41 -23.61
N PHE A 244 6.88 -2.15 -22.76
CA PHE A 244 6.10 -1.63 -21.66
C PHE A 244 6.84 -1.76 -20.32
N VAL A 245 6.81 -0.68 -19.53
CA VAL A 245 7.28 -0.64 -18.15
C VAL A 245 6.14 -0.11 -17.29
N GLY A 246 5.64 -0.88 -16.33
CA GLY A 246 4.60 -0.43 -15.42
C GLY A 246 5.11 -0.04 -14.03
N ASN A 247 4.27 0.66 -13.27
CA ASN A 247 4.56 1.02 -11.88
C ASN A 247 4.43 -0.19 -10.93
N LEU A 248 4.59 0.02 -9.62
CA LEU A 248 4.52 -1.07 -8.64
C LEU A 248 3.15 -1.75 -8.54
N TYR A 249 2.08 -1.11 -8.99
CA TYR A 249 0.76 -1.73 -9.03
C TYR A 249 0.54 -2.63 -10.25
N THR A 250 1.47 -2.66 -11.21
CA THR A 250 1.42 -3.59 -12.34
C THR A 250 2.26 -4.85 -12.13
N ILE A 251 2.98 -5.01 -11.02
CA ILE A 251 3.80 -6.22 -10.77
C ILE A 251 2.94 -7.39 -10.25
N SER A 252 1.97 -7.83 -11.05
CA SER A 252 1.03 -8.88 -10.67
C SER A 252 1.43 -10.24 -11.26
N PRO A 253 1.50 -11.33 -10.47
CA PRO A 253 1.72 -12.68 -11.00
C PRO A 253 0.61 -13.09 -11.98
N THR A 254 -0.59 -12.51 -11.88
CA THR A 254 -1.71 -12.78 -12.78
C THR A 254 -1.46 -12.31 -14.22
N ILE A 255 -0.56 -11.35 -14.44
CA ILE A 255 -0.23 -10.88 -15.80
C ILE A 255 0.40 -12.01 -16.64
N PRO A 256 1.55 -12.59 -16.25
CA PRO A 256 2.10 -13.71 -17.01
C PRO A 256 1.21 -14.96 -16.98
N GLU A 257 0.47 -15.21 -15.89
CA GLU A 257 -0.47 -16.34 -15.82
C GLU A 257 -1.58 -16.25 -16.90
N GLN A 258 -2.12 -15.06 -17.15
CA GLN A 258 -3.22 -14.88 -18.11
C GLN A 258 -2.75 -14.66 -19.54
N LEU A 259 -1.61 -14.00 -19.73
CA LEU A 259 -1.14 -13.59 -21.05
C LEU A 259 -0.10 -14.55 -21.65
N GLY A 260 0.51 -15.42 -20.84
CA GLY A 260 1.55 -16.34 -21.30
C GLY A 260 2.67 -15.61 -22.04
N GLU A 261 3.01 -16.09 -23.23
CA GLU A 261 4.05 -15.49 -24.09
C GLU A 261 3.83 -14.00 -24.38
N ALA A 262 2.58 -13.51 -24.39
CA ALA A 262 2.30 -12.11 -24.66
C ALA A 262 2.75 -11.17 -23.52
N ALA A 263 3.08 -11.69 -22.34
CA ALA A 263 3.67 -10.93 -21.23
C ALA A 263 5.21 -10.96 -21.22
N GLU A 264 5.86 -11.80 -22.03
CA GLU A 264 7.32 -11.97 -21.96
C GLU A 264 8.07 -10.67 -22.26
N GLY A 265 9.03 -10.35 -21.39
CA GLY A 265 9.78 -9.10 -21.41
C GLY A 265 9.04 -7.90 -20.81
N PHE A 266 7.77 -8.02 -20.39
CA PHE A 266 7.10 -6.94 -19.66
C PHE A 266 7.90 -6.57 -18.42
N ARG A 267 8.10 -5.27 -18.17
CA ARG A 267 8.85 -4.78 -17.01
C ARG A 267 7.94 -4.04 -16.04
N ALA A 268 8.24 -4.10 -14.76
CA ALA A 268 7.53 -3.35 -13.73
C ALA A 268 8.48 -2.86 -12.64
N ILE A 269 8.13 -1.75 -12.00
CA ILE A 269 8.83 -1.29 -10.79
C ILE A 269 8.49 -2.22 -9.63
N GLN A 270 9.50 -2.76 -8.96
CA GLN A 270 9.38 -3.61 -7.79
C GLN A 270 9.87 -2.84 -6.56
N ALA A 271 8.99 -2.67 -5.57
CA ALA A 271 9.28 -2.01 -4.29
C ALA A 271 9.28 -2.98 -3.09
N TYR A 272 8.84 -4.23 -3.30
CA TYR A 272 8.69 -5.26 -2.26
C TYR A 272 9.21 -6.59 -2.77
N GLU A 273 9.71 -7.45 -1.88
CA GLU A 273 9.97 -8.85 -2.22
C GLU A 273 8.64 -9.61 -2.45
N PRO A 274 8.62 -10.59 -3.37
CA PRO A 274 7.41 -11.31 -3.71
C PRO A 274 7.02 -12.32 -2.62
N TYR A 275 5.76 -12.75 -2.63
CA TYR A 275 5.32 -13.85 -1.78
C TYR A 275 6.12 -15.12 -2.11
N GLY A 276 6.63 -15.79 -1.08
CA GLY A 276 7.47 -16.97 -1.23
C GLY A 276 8.96 -16.68 -1.41
N ALA A 277 9.39 -15.42 -1.27
CA ALA A 277 10.81 -15.08 -1.18
C ALA A 277 11.48 -15.74 0.04
N ASP A 278 12.77 -16.04 -0.06
CA ASP A 278 13.56 -16.59 1.05
C ASP A 278 13.95 -15.49 2.04
N ILE A 279 12.96 -15.01 2.81
CA ILE A 279 13.10 -13.92 3.77
C ILE A 279 12.46 -14.28 5.12
N PRO A 280 12.95 -13.74 6.26
CA PRO A 280 12.39 -14.02 7.58
C PRO A 280 10.87 -13.81 7.71
N ALA A 281 10.31 -12.78 7.06
CA ALA A 281 8.87 -12.49 7.10
C ALA A 281 8.00 -13.66 6.63
N MET A 282 8.46 -14.45 5.64
CA MET A 282 7.71 -15.59 5.12
C MET A 282 7.42 -16.65 6.19
N LYS A 283 8.31 -16.83 7.17
CA LYS A 283 8.08 -17.78 8.28
C LYS A 283 6.86 -17.37 9.13
N GLN A 284 6.70 -16.08 9.39
CA GLN A 284 5.55 -15.58 10.15
C GLN A 284 4.25 -15.72 9.34
N ILE A 285 4.31 -15.41 8.03
CA ILE A 285 3.19 -15.59 7.11
C ILE A 285 2.77 -17.06 7.03
N GLU A 286 3.71 -17.99 6.96
CA GLU A 286 3.42 -19.43 6.97
C GLU A 286 2.81 -19.90 8.30
N GLN A 287 3.28 -19.38 9.43
CA GLN A 287 2.69 -19.67 10.74
C GLN A 287 1.23 -19.18 10.83
N PHE A 288 0.94 -18.00 10.27
CA PHE A 288 -0.42 -17.50 10.17
C PHE A 288 -1.27 -18.37 9.23
N ALA A 289 -0.74 -18.67 8.04
CA ALA A 289 -1.41 -19.50 7.04
C ALA A 289 -1.70 -20.94 7.50
N ALA A 290 -0.94 -21.46 8.48
CA ALA A 290 -1.22 -22.76 9.08
C ALA A 290 -2.43 -22.75 10.04
N LYS A 291 -2.80 -21.58 10.56
CA LYS A 291 -3.90 -21.39 11.53
C LYS A 291 -5.16 -20.80 10.90
N GLY A 292 -5.06 -20.24 9.70
CA GLY A 292 -6.14 -19.52 9.04
C GLY A 292 -6.06 -19.62 7.52
N LYS A 293 -6.88 -18.81 6.84
CA LYS A 293 -6.86 -18.69 5.39
C LYS A 293 -6.08 -17.44 5.02
N VAL A 294 -5.19 -17.57 4.05
CA VAL A 294 -4.57 -16.43 3.34
C VAL A 294 -5.28 -16.29 2.00
N GLU A 295 -6.03 -15.21 1.83
CA GLU A 295 -6.90 -14.97 0.67
C GLU A 295 -6.09 -14.67 -0.60
N LYS A 296 -4.91 -14.07 -0.44
CA LYS A 296 -4.04 -13.65 -1.53
C LYS A 296 -2.59 -13.98 -1.22
N LYS A 297 -1.92 -14.62 -2.18
CA LYS A 297 -0.50 -14.98 -2.10
C LYS A 297 0.26 -14.29 -3.22
N ASP A 298 0.35 -12.98 -3.12
CA ASP A 298 0.96 -12.12 -4.12
C ASP A 298 1.82 -11.03 -3.46
N ILE A 299 2.52 -10.24 -4.27
CA ILE A 299 3.37 -9.16 -3.79
C ILE A 299 2.58 -8.04 -3.09
N TYR A 300 1.28 -7.87 -3.41
CA TYR A 300 0.44 -6.89 -2.72
C TYR A 300 0.18 -7.33 -1.29
N TYR A 301 -0.02 -8.63 -1.06
CA TYR A 301 -0.10 -9.19 0.30
C TYR A 301 1.18 -8.90 1.11
N MET A 302 2.36 -9.08 0.51
CA MET A 302 3.64 -8.78 1.18
C MET A 302 3.72 -7.30 1.61
N LYS A 303 3.33 -6.39 0.72
CA LYS A 303 3.20 -4.96 1.04
C LYS A 303 2.27 -4.71 2.22
N GLY A 304 1.08 -5.32 2.20
CA GLY A 304 0.11 -5.19 3.29
C GLY A 304 0.64 -5.70 4.62
N TRP A 305 1.32 -6.85 4.60
CA TRP A 305 1.95 -7.42 5.80
C TRP A 305 2.99 -6.46 6.39
N MET A 306 3.86 -5.88 5.57
CA MET A 306 4.83 -4.87 5.99
C MET A 306 4.17 -3.63 6.58
N GLU A 307 3.08 -3.13 5.99
CA GLU A 307 2.33 -2.02 6.57
C GLU A 307 1.68 -2.39 7.91
N GLY A 308 1.22 -3.64 8.05
CA GLY A 308 0.78 -4.19 9.34
C GLY A 308 1.88 -4.11 10.40
N ILE A 309 3.12 -4.47 10.05
CA ILE A 309 4.30 -4.37 10.94
C ILE A 309 4.49 -2.91 11.39
N ALA A 310 4.49 -1.96 10.46
CA ALA A 310 4.65 -0.54 10.76
C ALA A 310 3.53 0.00 11.66
N ILE A 311 2.28 -0.31 11.34
CA ILE A 311 1.11 0.12 12.13
C ILE A 311 1.18 -0.45 13.55
N ALA A 312 1.47 -1.74 13.69
CA ALA A 312 1.56 -2.37 15.00
C ALA A 312 2.73 -1.82 15.83
N ALA A 313 3.90 -1.59 15.22
CA ALA A 313 5.06 -1.03 15.91
C ALA A 313 4.77 0.40 16.44
N ALA A 314 4.10 1.23 15.64
CA ALA A 314 3.71 2.58 16.05
C ALA A 314 2.71 2.54 17.23
N ILE A 315 1.70 1.65 17.16
CA ILE A 315 0.74 1.44 18.26
C ILE A 315 1.45 0.93 19.51
N GLU A 316 2.36 -0.03 19.38
CA GLU A 316 3.12 -0.59 20.50
C GLU A 316 3.95 0.48 21.21
N ASN A 317 4.65 1.31 20.44
CA ASN A 317 5.46 2.40 20.95
C ASN A 317 4.60 3.46 21.66
N ALA A 318 3.44 3.80 21.11
CA ALA A 318 2.47 4.69 21.75
C ALA A 318 1.95 4.12 23.08
N ILE A 319 1.63 2.82 23.14
CA ILE A 319 1.20 2.15 24.38
C ILE A 319 2.32 2.12 25.42
N LYS A 320 3.56 1.79 25.01
CA LYS A 320 4.73 1.78 25.91
C LYS A 320 5.04 3.16 26.48
N LYS A 321 4.96 4.22 25.66
CA LYS A 321 5.10 5.63 26.09
C LYS A 321 4.11 5.98 27.20
N ASN A 322 2.92 5.39 27.16
CA ASN A 322 1.85 5.61 28.14
C ASN A 322 1.80 4.53 29.24
N GLY A 323 2.97 4.02 29.66
CA GLY A 323 3.08 3.10 30.79
C GLY A 323 2.56 1.68 30.51
N GLY A 324 2.46 1.28 29.25
CA GLY A 324 1.97 -0.04 28.85
C GLY A 324 0.45 -0.12 28.71
N HIS A 325 -0.25 1.01 28.70
CA HIS A 325 -1.69 1.08 28.53
C HIS A 325 -2.07 1.98 27.34
N PRO A 326 -3.07 1.59 26.53
CA PRO A 326 -3.62 2.50 25.52
C PRO A 326 -4.20 3.75 26.21
N PRO A 327 -3.93 4.97 25.71
CA PRO A 327 -4.54 6.18 26.23
C PRO A 327 -6.08 6.15 26.11
N ASP A 328 -6.77 6.66 27.13
CA ASP A 328 -8.24 6.74 27.14
C ASP A 328 -8.78 7.81 26.18
N ASP A 329 -8.05 8.92 26.00
CA ASP A 329 -8.38 9.94 25.00
C ASP A 329 -7.86 9.50 23.63
N ILE A 330 -8.80 9.23 22.72
CA ILE A 330 -8.50 8.84 21.35
C ILE A 330 -7.65 9.88 20.60
N LYS A 331 -7.79 11.17 20.89
CA LYS A 331 -6.98 12.21 20.24
C LYS A 331 -5.52 12.11 20.66
N GLN A 332 -5.29 11.95 21.97
CA GLN A 332 -3.95 11.72 22.51
C GLN A 332 -3.37 10.42 21.95
N PHE A 333 -4.15 9.34 21.90
CA PHE A 333 -3.67 8.07 21.37
C PHE A 333 -3.26 8.19 19.89
N ARG A 334 -4.11 8.80 19.06
CA ARG A 334 -3.79 9.03 17.65
C ARG A 334 -2.55 9.90 17.46
N GLN A 335 -2.39 10.95 18.28
CA GLN A 335 -1.18 11.77 18.26
C GLN A 335 0.07 10.96 18.63
N ASP A 336 0.00 10.15 19.69
CA ASP A 336 1.14 9.31 20.10
C ASP A 336 1.49 8.26 19.04
N VAL A 337 0.49 7.70 18.36
CA VAL A 337 0.71 6.76 17.24
C VAL A 337 1.33 7.47 16.04
N ARG A 338 0.88 8.69 15.71
CA ARG A 338 1.50 9.52 14.66
C ARG A 338 2.97 9.76 14.99
N ASP A 339 3.25 10.27 16.19
CA ASP A 339 4.60 10.58 16.64
C ASP A 339 5.47 9.31 16.61
N ALA A 340 4.94 8.18 17.08
CA ALA A 340 5.65 6.90 17.06
C ALA A 340 5.96 6.39 15.64
N MET A 341 5.05 6.58 14.68
CA MET A 341 5.27 6.23 13.28
C MET A 341 6.44 7.02 12.69
N GLU A 342 6.51 8.33 12.97
CA GLU A 342 7.61 9.20 12.52
C GLU A 342 8.98 8.76 13.10
N GLN A 343 9.00 8.11 14.27
CA GLN A 343 10.21 7.58 14.89
C GLN A 343 10.63 6.18 14.39
N LEU A 344 9.88 5.55 13.49
CA LEU A 344 10.25 4.26 12.90
C LEU A 344 11.31 4.45 11.81
N THR A 345 12.57 4.69 12.19
CA THR A 345 13.65 5.03 11.25
C THR A 345 14.47 3.84 10.74
N ALA A 346 14.30 2.68 11.36
CA ALA A 346 15.00 1.44 11.01
C ALA A 346 14.12 0.23 11.39
N LEU A 347 12.89 0.19 10.85
CA LEU A 347 11.97 -0.89 11.16
C LEU A 347 12.40 -2.18 10.43
N ASP A 348 12.52 -3.27 11.19
CA ASP A 348 12.72 -4.60 10.63
C ASP A 348 11.35 -5.18 10.22
N ASP A 349 11.14 -5.28 8.91
CA ASP A 349 9.94 -5.88 8.32
C ASP A 349 10.13 -7.36 7.94
N GLY A 350 11.24 -7.97 8.38
CA GLY A 350 11.61 -9.34 8.03
C GLY A 350 12.10 -9.48 6.59
N GLY A 351 12.64 -8.41 6.00
CA GLY A 351 13.28 -8.41 4.68
C GLY A 351 12.32 -8.21 3.51
N ILE A 352 11.12 -7.69 3.75
CA ILE A 352 10.13 -7.44 2.68
C ILE A 352 10.58 -6.25 1.82
N THR A 353 11.19 -5.26 2.44
CA THR A 353 11.70 -4.05 1.77
C THR A 353 13.17 -3.81 2.08
N PRO A 354 13.88 -3.03 1.23
CA PRO A 354 15.06 -2.31 1.67
C PRO A 354 14.72 -1.41 2.86
N PRO A 355 15.71 -0.97 3.66
CA PRO A 355 15.49 -0.34 4.97
C PRO A 355 14.28 0.60 5.05
N LEU A 356 13.36 0.30 5.97
CA LEU A 356 12.12 1.02 6.16
C LEU A 356 12.31 2.16 7.18
N ASN A 357 12.10 3.39 6.75
CA ASN A 357 12.30 4.60 7.54
C ASN A 357 11.16 5.57 7.30
N PHE A 358 10.36 5.91 8.31
CA PHE A 358 9.21 6.82 8.21
C PHE A 358 9.47 8.25 8.73
N ALA A 359 10.73 8.65 8.98
CA ALA A 359 11.05 9.99 9.51
C ALA A 359 10.52 11.13 8.64
N ASN A 360 10.43 10.93 7.33
CA ASN A 360 9.87 11.89 6.38
C ASN A 360 8.47 11.48 5.88
N HIS A 361 7.78 10.61 6.65
CA HIS A 361 6.47 10.01 6.38
C HIS A 361 6.39 9.15 5.12
N GLN A 362 7.53 8.90 4.50
CA GLN A 362 7.71 8.00 3.38
C GLN A 362 8.58 6.85 3.86
N GLY A 363 8.14 5.61 3.71
CA GLY A 363 8.90 4.40 4.04
C GLY A 363 10.07 4.16 3.08
N SER A 364 10.24 2.91 2.64
CA SER A 364 11.36 2.55 1.77
C SER A 364 11.27 3.29 0.43
N THR A 365 12.26 4.13 0.14
CA THR A 365 12.34 4.88 -1.12
C THR A 365 13.10 4.12 -2.20
N GLN A 366 13.49 2.88 -1.93
CA GLN A 366 14.22 2.06 -2.88
C GLN A 366 13.28 1.20 -3.71
N ALA A 367 13.62 1.02 -4.98
CA ALA A 367 12.95 0.11 -5.88
C ALA A 367 13.94 -0.46 -6.90
N ARG A 368 13.52 -1.47 -7.65
CA ARG A 368 14.27 -2.03 -8.78
C ARG A 368 13.31 -2.30 -9.94
N ILE A 369 13.84 -2.60 -11.13
CA ILE A 369 13.03 -3.05 -12.26
C ILE A 369 13.05 -4.57 -12.29
N ALA A 370 11.88 -5.20 -12.35
CA ALA A 370 11.73 -6.62 -12.62
C ALA A 370 11.15 -6.85 -14.02
N GLU A 371 11.56 -7.92 -14.67
CA GLU A 371 11.14 -8.31 -16.01
C GLU A 371 10.48 -9.69 -15.99
N VAL A 372 9.38 -9.87 -16.73
CA VAL A 372 8.78 -11.19 -16.94
C VAL A 372 9.72 -12.01 -17.83
N LYS A 373 10.24 -13.10 -17.27
CA LYS A 373 11.02 -14.14 -17.95
C LYS A 373 10.46 -15.50 -17.57
N GLU A 374 10.12 -16.30 -18.58
CA GLU A 374 9.57 -17.65 -18.38
C GLU A 374 8.35 -17.64 -17.44
N GLY A 375 7.46 -16.67 -17.64
CA GLY A 375 6.24 -16.49 -16.87
C GLY A 375 6.42 -15.96 -15.45
N LYS A 376 7.62 -15.50 -15.04
CA LYS A 376 7.90 -14.98 -13.70
C LYS A 376 8.61 -13.64 -13.73
N TYR A 377 8.33 -12.77 -12.77
CA TYR A 377 9.12 -11.56 -12.59
C TYR A 377 10.50 -11.89 -12.02
N VAL A 378 11.54 -11.48 -12.75
CA VAL A 378 12.94 -11.62 -12.36
C VAL A 378 13.55 -10.22 -12.27
N PRO A 379 14.12 -9.84 -11.12
CA PRO A 379 14.85 -8.58 -10.97
C PRO A 379 15.94 -8.41 -12.03
N THR A 380 16.03 -7.22 -12.61
CA THR A 380 17.04 -6.89 -13.65
C THR A 380 18.27 -6.19 -13.09
N GLY A 381 18.27 -5.85 -11.81
CA GLY A 381 19.36 -5.21 -11.11
C GLY A 381 19.07 -5.07 -9.61
N ASP A 382 20.01 -4.44 -8.91
CA ASP A 382 19.92 -4.19 -7.47
C ASP A 382 18.86 -3.12 -7.13
N TRP A 383 18.56 -3.03 -5.84
CA TRP A 383 17.75 -1.95 -5.30
C TRP A 383 18.44 -0.60 -5.50
N ILE A 384 17.69 0.38 -6.02
CA ILE A 384 18.17 1.74 -6.25
C ILE A 384 17.28 2.74 -5.51
N SER A 385 17.89 3.80 -4.97
CA SER A 385 17.14 4.90 -4.35
C SER A 385 16.37 5.68 -5.40
N ALA A 386 15.07 5.86 -5.19
CA ALA A 386 14.22 6.62 -6.08
C ALA A 386 14.36 8.12 -5.78
N GLY A 387 14.83 8.91 -6.76
CA GLY A 387 15.07 10.36 -6.61
C GLY A 387 16.52 10.77 -6.37
N SER A 388 17.49 9.93 -6.76
CA SER A 388 18.93 10.25 -6.77
C SER A 388 19.40 11.09 -7.97
#